data_AF-A0A5K1CE25-F1
#
_entry.id   AF-A0A5K1CE25-F1
#
_cell.length_a   1.000
_cell.length_b   1.000
_cell.length_c   1.000
_cell.angle_alpha   90.00
_cell.angle_beta   90.00
_cell.angle_gamma   90.00
#
_symmetry.space_group_name_H-M   'P 1'
#
loop_
_entity.id
_entity.type
_entity.pdbx_description
1 polymer ?
#
loop_
_entity_poly.entity_id
_entity_poly.type
_entity_poly.pdbx_seq_one_letter_code
_entity_poly.pdbx_strand_id
1 'polypeptide(L)' 'LLMKTLEPRLVLLTGVQQLLVTGFHFLFSAMIPHYWLTEGGQSATGALLDHVVENHVAATHLSNRAASQ' A
#
# COMPACT_ATOMS: atom_id res chain seq x y z
N LEU A 1 3.48 15.02 12.10
CA LEU A 1 3.35 14.04 11.00
C LEU A 1 2.58 12.85 11.54
N LEU A 2 1.33 12.65 11.13
CA LEU A 2 0.56 11.48 11.51
C LEU A 2 0.55 10.53 10.32
N MET A 3 1.35 9.46 10.38
CA MET A 3 1.28 8.36 9.41
C MET A 3 0.18 7.41 9.87
N LYS A 4 -0.84 7.22 9.04
CA LYS A 4 -1.83 6.16 9.23
C LYS A 4 -1.72 5.19 8.06
N THR A 5 -1.24 3.98 8.34
CA THR A 5 -1.21 2.89 7.37
C THR A 5 -2.64 2.37 7.22
N LEU A 6 -3.22 2.52 6.03
CA LEU A 6 -4.44 1.83 5.61
C LEU A 6 -3.99 0.85 4.53
N GLU A 7 -3.93 -0.45 4.83
CA GLU A 7 -3.56 -1.51 3.87
C GLU A 7 -4.19 -1.28 2.48
N PRO A 8 -3.46 -1.37 1.33
CA PRO A 8 -2.03 -1.25 1.06
C PRO A 8 -1.63 0.17 0.56
N ARG A 9 -2.30 1.22 1.05
CA ARG A 9 -2.07 2.62 0.65
C ARG A 9 -1.30 3.38 1.73
N LEU A 10 -0.20 4.01 1.34
CA LEU A 10 0.56 4.89 2.21
C LEU A 10 -0.06 6.28 2.18
N VAL A 11 -0.78 6.62 3.25
CA VAL A 11 -1.42 7.92 3.36
C VAL A 11 -0.60 8.82 4.29
N LEU A 12 -0.07 9.92 3.75
CA LEU A 12 0.67 10.91 4.51
C LEU A 12 -0.13 12.21 4.65
N LEU A 13 -0.37 12.61 5.89
CA LEU A 13 -0.98 13.91 6.20
C LEU A 13 0.12 14.97 6.29
N THR A 14 0.26 15.77 5.23
CA THR A 14 1.30 16.78 5.08
C THR A 14 0.77 18.17 5.45
N GLY A 15 0.68 18.47 6.76
CA GLY A 15 0.58 19.84 7.29
C GLY A 15 -0.45 20.80 6.65
N VAL A 16 -0.27 22.09 6.93
CA VAL A 16 -1.04 23.21 6.32
C VAL A 16 -0.45 23.72 5.01
N GLN A 17 0.73 23.22 4.63
CA GLN A 17 1.48 23.68 3.46
C GLN A 17 1.69 22.52 2.48
N GLN A 18 1.37 22.74 1.21
CA GLN A 18 1.50 21.74 0.16
C GLN A 18 2.97 21.58 -0.23
N LEU A 19 3.49 20.35 -0.11
CA LEU A 19 4.81 19.97 -0.62
C LEU A 19 4.60 19.10 -1.86
N LEU A 20 5.01 19.59 -3.03
CA LEU A 20 4.88 18.85 -4.28
C LEU A 20 5.98 17.78 -4.38
N VAL A 21 5.57 16.52 -4.43
CA VAL A 21 6.43 15.36 -4.63
C VAL A 21 5.92 14.59 -5.85
N THR A 22 6.79 14.34 -6.83
CA THR A 22 6.44 13.60 -8.05
C THR A 22 5.99 12.17 -7.73
N GLY A 23 4.92 11.71 -8.40
CA GLY A 23 4.38 10.35 -8.21
C GLY A 23 3.35 10.20 -7.09
N PHE A 24 2.96 11.30 -6.44
CA PHE A 24 1.92 11.33 -5.41
C PHE A 24 0.71 12.15 -5.87
N HIS A 25 -0.46 11.83 -5.30
CA HIS A 25 -1.69 12.61 -5.49
C HIS A 25 -1.92 13.56 -4.31
N PHE A 26 -2.51 14.72 -4.56
CA PHE A 26 -2.72 15.77 -3.55
C PHE A 26 -4.20 16.14 -3.44
N LEU A 27 -4.74 16.10 -2.22
CA LEU A 27 -6.15 16.39 -1.93
C LEU A 27 -6.24 17.32 -0.70
N PHE A 28 -7.01 18.40 -0.79
CA PHE A 28 -7.22 19.31 0.34
C PHE A 28 -8.40 18.86 1.20
N SER A 29 -8.21 18.80 2.52
CA SER A 29 -9.26 18.52 3.51
C SER A 29 -10.01 17.19 3.32
N ALA A 30 -9.44 16.23 2.60
CA ALA A 30 -10.09 14.96 2.27
C ALA A 30 -10.19 13.97 3.46
N MET A 31 -9.33 14.11 4.47
CA MET A 31 -9.33 13.24 5.67
C MET A 31 -9.32 14.05 6.98
N ILE A 32 -8.50 15.10 7.06
CA ILE A 32 -8.45 16.01 8.21
C ILE A 32 -8.79 17.44 7.74
N PRO A 33 -9.72 18.14 8.40
CA PRO A 33 -10.08 19.52 8.07
C PRO A 33 -8.87 20.45 8.09
N HIS A 34 -8.73 21.28 7.05
CA HIS A 34 -7.65 22.28 6.90
C HIS A 34 -6.23 21.70 6.70
N TYR A 35 -6.10 20.40 6.43
CA TYR A 35 -4.82 19.77 6.09
C TYR A 35 -4.78 19.29 4.65
N TRP A 36 -3.58 19.25 4.09
CA TRP A 36 -3.32 18.59 2.82
C TRP A 36 -3.08 17.09 3.06
N LEU A 37 -3.70 16.29 2.19
CA LEU A 37 -3.48 14.87 2.08
C LEU A 37 -2.56 14.60 0.89
N THR A 38 -1.46 13.92 1.13
CA THR A 38 -0.58 13.40 0.09
C THR A 38 -0.75 11.88 0.05
N GLU A 39 -1.35 11.37 -1.02
CA GLU A 39 -1.64 9.95 -1.21
C GLU A 39 -0.56 9.31 -2.09
N GLY A 40 0.12 8.31 -1.53
CA GLY A 40 1.00 7.40 -2.28
C GLY A 40 0.41 5.98 -2.26
N GLY A 41 0.38 5.33 -3.41
CA GLY A 41 -0.12 3.97 -3.54
C GLY A 41 0.97 2.99 -3.97
N GLN A 42 0.91 1.77 -3.44
CA GLN A 42 1.53 0.63 -4.08
C GLN A 42 0.43 -0.21 -4.73
N SER A 43 0.52 -0.43 -6.04
CA SER A 43 -0.57 -0.98 -6.84
C SER A 43 -0.64 -2.51 -6.86
N ALA A 44 0.46 -3.21 -6.52
CA ALA A 44 0.53 -4.66 -6.70
C ALA A 44 1.12 -5.40 -5.49
N THR A 45 1.21 -4.82 -4.29
CA THR A 45 1.98 -5.45 -3.18
C THR A 45 1.50 -6.86 -2.83
N GLY A 46 0.19 -7.06 -2.62
CA GLY A 46 -0.38 -8.39 -2.35
C GLY A 46 -0.37 -9.30 -3.58
N ALA A 47 -0.88 -8.81 -4.70
CA ALA A 47 -0.94 -9.58 -5.95
C ALA A 47 0.44 -10.00 -6.48
N LEU A 48 1.49 -9.22 -6.21
CA LEU A 48 2.86 -9.56 -6.54
C LEU A 48 3.39 -10.70 -5.66
N LEU A 49 3.08 -10.68 -4.35
CA LEU A 49 3.41 -11.78 -3.46
C LEU A 49 2.73 -13.06 -3.90
N ASP A 50 1.44 -13.00 -4.19
CA ASP A 50 0.66 -14.13 -4.69
C ASP A 50 1.28 -14.67 -6.00
N HIS A 51 1.59 -13.78 -6.95
CA HIS A 51 2.23 -14.15 -8.22
C HIS A 51 3.60 -14.84 -8.02
N VAL A 52 4.43 -14.34 -7.10
CA VAL A 52 5.73 -14.95 -6.80
C VAL A 52 5.56 -16.34 -6.19
N VAL A 53 4.62 -16.49 -5.25
CA VAL A 53 4.34 -17.77 -4.58
C VAL A 53 3.80 -18.78 -5.57
N GLU A 54 2.82 -18.41 -6.40
CA GLU A 54 2.17 -19.31 -7.37
C GLU A 54 3.13 -19.79 -8.46
N ASN A 55 4.01 -18.91 -8.95
CA ASN A 55 4.94 -19.25 -10.03
C ASN A 55 6.25 -19.89 -9.54
N HIS A 56 6.42 -20.08 -8.24
CA HIS A 56 7.60 -20.72 -7.68
C HIS A 56 7.54 -22.26 -7.86
N VAL A 57 8.66 -22.89 -8.24
CA VAL A 57 8.73 -24.34 -8.50
C VAL A 57 8.29 -25.20 -7.31
N ALA A 58 8.52 -24.72 -6.09
CA ALA A 58 8.11 -25.42 -4.86
C ALA A 58 6.63 -25.21 -4.46
N ALA A 59 5.88 -24.36 -5.16
CA ALA A 59 4.51 -23.96 -4.80
C ALA A 59 3.59 -25.17 -4.62
N THR A 60 3.56 -26.07 -5.61
CA THR A 60 2.72 -27.28 -5.57
C THR A 60 3.08 -28.19 -4.39
N HIS A 61 4.38 -28.37 -4.11
CA HIS A 61 4.82 -29.23 -3.02
C HIS A 61 4.45 -28.64 -1.66
N LEU A 62 4.58 -27.33 -1.47
CA LEU A 62 4.23 -26.66 -0.23
C LEU A 62 2.71 -26.62 -0.02
N SER A 63 1.93 -26.39 -1.08
CA SER A 63 0.47 -26.43 -1.05
C SER A 63 -0.05 -27.82 -0.62
N ASN A 64 0.49 -28.89 -1.20
CA ASN A 64 0.13 -30.26 -0.81
C ASN A 64 0.48 -30.58 0.66
N ARG A 65 1.61 -30.06 1.17
CA ARG A 65 1.96 -30.20 2.60
C ARG A 65 1.00 -29.43 3.50
N ALA A 66 0.66 -28.20 3.13
CA ALA A 66 -0.27 -27.36 3.88
C ALA A 66 -1.68 -27.97 3.95
N ALA A 67 -2.16 -28.59 2.87
CA ALA A 67 -3.46 -29.27 2.83
C ALA A 67 -3.48 -30.60 3.62
N SER A 68 -2.32 -31.15 3.96
CA SER A 68 -2.17 -32.40 4.72
C SER A 68 -1.95 -32.21 6.23
N GLN A 69 -1.93 -30.97 6.71
CA GLN A 69 -1.88 -30.60 8.13
C GLN A 69 -3.26 -30.27 8.66
#